data_AF-A0A239HXU5-F1
#
_entry.id   AF-A0A239HXU5-F1
#
_cell.length_a   1.000
_cell.length_b   1.000
_cell.length_c   1.000
_cell.angle_alpha   90.00
_cell.angle_beta   90.00
_cell.angle_gamma   90.00
#
_symmetry.space_group_name_H-M   'P 1'
#
loop_
_entity.id
_entity.type
_entity.pdbx_description
1 polymer ?
#
loop_
_entity_poly.entity_id
_entity_poly.type
_entity_poly.pdbx_seq_one_letter_code
_entity_poly.pdbx_strand_id
1 'polypeptide(L)'
;MNAELATALIIAAILIAGSAFGLPEALGAHPFWAVKTGAIGSVAGLLAYGGLRWAGMRSGRMAALGGLTLILAMVAVTQGKSIFAASYAENAVAGLVWFFGWFVVMAALCMTLCALAARVLRR
;
A
#
# COMPACT_ATOMS: atom_id res chain seq x y z
N MET A 1 23.14 5.95 -8.95
CA MET A 1 21.71 5.79 -8.57
C MET A 1 21.19 7.15 -8.14
N ASN A 2 20.11 7.65 -8.75
CA ASN A 2 19.57 8.99 -8.44
C ASN A 2 19.00 8.99 -7.03
N ALA A 3 19.20 10.05 -6.24
CA ALA A 3 18.80 10.11 -4.83
C ALA A 3 17.30 9.80 -4.59
N GLU A 4 16.44 10.19 -5.54
CA GLU A 4 15.02 9.86 -5.54
C GLU A 4 14.76 8.34 -5.61
N LEU A 5 15.43 7.65 -6.55
CA LEU A 5 15.31 6.20 -6.69
C LEU A 5 15.85 5.47 -5.47
N ALA A 6 16.99 5.92 -4.92
CA ALA A 6 17.54 5.36 -3.68
C ALA A 6 16.53 5.50 -2.53
N THR A 7 15.90 6.67 -2.39
CA THR A 7 14.89 6.93 -1.36
C THR A 7 13.66 6.04 -1.54
N ALA A 8 13.16 5.90 -2.77
CA ALA A 8 12.03 5.04 -3.06
C ALA A 8 12.31 3.56 -2.74
N LEU A 9 13.51 3.08 -3.07
CA LEU A 9 13.95 1.72 -2.73
C LEU A 9 14.03 1.50 -1.21
N ILE A 10 14.57 2.49 -0.47
CA ILE A 10 14.64 2.43 1.00
C ILE A 10 13.24 2.38 1.61
N ILE A 11 12.31 3.23 1.14
CA ILE A 11 10.92 3.23 1.61
C ILE A 11 10.27 1.85 1.39
N ALA A 12 10.40 1.29 0.19
CA ALA A 12 9.85 -0.03 -0.10
C ALA A 12 10.48 -1.11 0.80
N ALA A 13 11.80 -1.08 1.00
CA ALA A 13 12.51 -2.01 1.87
C ALA A 13 12.04 -1.91 3.33
N ILE A 14 11.83 -0.70 3.85
CA ILE A 14 11.28 -0.47 5.20
C ILE A 14 9.88 -1.05 5.33
N LEU A 15 9.00 -0.84 4.35
CA LEU A 15 7.64 -1.39 4.40
C LEU A 15 7.61 -2.92 4.27
N ILE A 16 8.48 -3.50 3.44
CA ILE A 16 8.64 -4.96 3.34
C ILE A 16 9.14 -5.53 4.67
N ALA A 17 10.17 -4.93 5.26
CA ALA A 17 10.68 -5.34 6.58
C ALA A 17 9.59 -5.18 7.66
N GLY A 18 8.91 -4.04 7.70
CA GLY A 18 7.79 -3.79 8.62
C GLY A 18 6.67 -4.81 8.47
N SER A 19 6.44 -5.32 7.26
CA SER A 19 5.48 -6.40 7.02
C SER A 19 5.87 -7.72 7.71
N ALA A 20 7.16 -8.03 7.78
CA ALA A 20 7.68 -9.16 8.53
C ALA A 20 7.56 -8.97 10.06
N PHE A 21 7.50 -7.72 10.53
CA PHE A 21 7.28 -7.36 11.94
C PHE A 21 5.80 -7.08 12.29
N GLY A 22 4.86 -7.50 11.43
CA GLY A 22 3.43 -7.45 11.73
C GLY A 22 2.74 -6.11 11.47
N LEU A 23 3.35 -5.19 10.72
CA LEU A 23 2.75 -3.87 10.44
C LEU A 23 1.34 -3.98 9.79
N PRO A 24 1.10 -4.75 8.71
CA PRO A 24 -0.24 -4.89 8.15
C PRO A 24 -1.23 -5.55 9.11
N GLU A 25 -0.77 -6.53 9.91
CA GLU A 25 -1.60 -7.22 10.89
C GLU A 25 -2.08 -6.26 11.98
N ALA A 26 -1.18 -5.44 12.52
CA ALA A 26 -1.51 -4.41 13.50
C ALA A 26 -2.54 -3.39 12.98
N LEU A 27 -2.57 -3.17 11.65
CA LEU A 27 -3.53 -2.28 10.99
C LEU A 27 -4.82 -2.99 10.57
N GLY A 28 -4.94 -4.31 10.78
CA GLY A 28 -6.17 -5.06 10.59
C GLY A 28 -6.14 -6.12 9.47
N ALA A 29 -4.98 -6.43 8.90
CA ALA A 29 -4.82 -7.58 8.01
C ALA A 29 -4.96 -8.89 8.78
N HIS A 30 -5.49 -9.93 8.12
CA HIS A 30 -5.46 -11.29 8.66
C HIS A 30 -4.00 -11.77 8.87
N PRO A 31 -3.66 -12.40 10.01
CA PRO A 31 -2.28 -12.80 10.33
C PRO A 31 -1.65 -13.70 9.25
N PHE A 32 -2.40 -14.68 8.76
CA PHE A 32 -1.92 -15.67 7.78
C PHE A 32 -1.38 -15.06 6.48
N TRP A 33 -1.88 -13.89 6.05
CA TRP A 33 -1.49 -13.28 4.79
C TRP A 33 -0.72 -11.97 4.96
N ALA A 34 -0.57 -11.45 6.18
CA ALA A 34 -0.18 -10.07 6.44
C ALA A 34 1.19 -9.74 5.83
N VAL A 35 2.16 -10.62 6.05
CA VAL A 35 3.51 -10.50 5.48
C VAL A 35 3.45 -10.47 3.95
N LYS A 36 2.69 -11.39 3.34
CA LYS A 36 2.58 -11.54 1.88
C LYS A 36 1.91 -10.33 1.24
N THR A 37 0.76 -9.89 1.74
CA THR A 37 0.05 -8.72 1.21
C THR A 37 0.87 -7.44 1.40
N GLY A 38 1.56 -7.34 2.54
CA GLY A 38 2.48 -6.25 2.86
C GLY A 38 3.65 -6.13 1.90
N ALA A 39 4.41 -7.21 1.73
CA ALA A 39 5.59 -7.21 0.88
C ALA A 39 5.25 -7.04 -0.60
N ILE A 40 4.28 -7.82 -1.12
CA ILE A 40 3.88 -7.74 -2.53
C ILE A 40 3.23 -6.39 -2.83
N GLY A 41 2.36 -5.90 -1.94
CA GLY A 41 1.75 -4.57 -2.08
C GLY A 41 2.81 -3.48 -2.14
N SER A 42 3.82 -3.52 -1.26
CA SER A 42 4.91 -2.53 -1.24
C SER A 42 5.73 -2.54 -2.54
N VAL A 43 6.04 -3.73 -3.08
CA VAL A 43 6.69 -3.86 -4.40
C VAL A 43 5.80 -3.27 -5.50
N ALA A 44 4.51 -3.57 -5.50
CA ALA A 44 3.56 -3.01 -6.47
C ALA A 44 3.49 -1.48 -6.39
N GLY A 45 3.52 -0.91 -5.18
CA GLY A 45 3.56 0.53 -4.96
C GLY A 45 4.82 1.20 -5.49
N LEU A 46 5.99 0.56 -5.30
CA LEU A 46 7.26 1.02 -5.87
C LEU A 46 7.22 1.01 -7.41
N LEU A 47 6.69 -0.06 -8.01
CA LEU A 47 6.54 -0.17 -9.46
C LEU A 47 5.56 0.88 -10.01
N ALA A 48 4.42 1.09 -9.34
CA ALA A 48 3.45 2.11 -9.69
C ALA A 48 4.07 3.52 -9.61
N TYR A 49 4.82 3.80 -8.54
CA TYR A 49 5.58 5.04 -8.40
C TYR A 49 6.55 5.25 -9.57
N GLY A 50 7.39 4.27 -9.87
CA GLY A 50 8.37 4.33 -10.95
C GLY A 50 7.72 4.49 -12.33
N GLY A 51 6.64 3.76 -12.59
CA GLY A 51 5.87 3.84 -13.84
C GLY A 51 5.22 5.20 -14.06
N LEU A 52 4.58 5.76 -13.03
CA LEU A 52 3.97 7.10 -13.09
C LEU A 52 5.04 8.20 -13.23
N ARG A 53 6.18 8.04 -12.55
CA ARG A 53 7.31 8.96 -12.67
C ARG A 53 7.92 8.94 -14.08
N TRP A 54 8.04 7.75 -14.67
CA TRP A 54 8.48 7.55 -16.05
C TRP A 54 7.50 8.17 -17.05
N ALA A 55 6.20 8.11 -16.78
CA ALA A 55 5.16 8.80 -17.54
C ALA A 55 5.12 10.34 -17.32
N GLY A 56 6.07 10.90 -16.55
CA GLY A 56 6.19 12.35 -16.32
C GLY A 56 5.18 12.92 -15.31
N MET A 57 4.51 12.08 -14.51
CA MET A 57 3.59 12.56 -13.49
C MET A 57 4.35 13.29 -12.36
N ARG A 58 3.86 14.46 -11.97
CA ARG A 58 4.46 15.25 -10.88
C ARG A 58 4.22 14.59 -9.52
N SER A 59 5.23 14.63 -8.65
CA SER A 59 5.20 14.05 -7.29
C SER A 59 3.98 14.51 -6.46
N GLY A 60 3.57 15.77 -6.57
CA GLY A 60 2.35 16.26 -5.90
C GLY A 60 1.05 15.56 -6.34
N ARG A 61 0.89 15.27 -7.64
CA ARG A 61 -0.29 14.54 -8.15
C ARG A 61 -0.26 13.08 -7.73
N MET A 62 0.93 12.47 -7.74
CA MET A 62 1.13 11.09 -7.29
C MET A 62 0.82 10.93 -5.79
N ALA A 63 1.24 11.89 -4.96
CA ALA A 63 0.92 11.91 -3.53
C ALA A 63 -0.59 12.04 -3.28
N ALA A 64 -1.28 12.90 -4.03
CA ALA A 64 -2.74 13.05 -3.94
C ALA A 64 -3.48 11.78 -4.37
N LEU A 65 -3.08 11.18 -5.51
CA LEU A 65 -3.65 9.93 -6.00
C LEU A 65 -3.42 8.79 -4.99
N GLY A 66 -2.18 8.60 -4.54
CA GLY A 66 -1.84 7.57 -3.58
C GLY A 66 -2.54 7.75 -2.24
N GLY A 67 -2.60 8.98 -1.72
CA GLY A 67 -3.29 9.28 -0.48
C GLY A 67 -4.80 9.01 -0.58
N LEU A 68 -5.43 9.40 -1.69
CA LEU A 68 -6.85 9.12 -1.93
C LEU A 68 -7.10 7.60 -2.05
N THR A 69 -6.28 6.89 -2.81
CA THR A 69 -6.37 5.43 -2.95
C THR A 69 -6.17 4.74 -1.59
N LEU A 70 -5.23 5.21 -0.77
CA LEU A 70 -4.98 4.67 0.57
C LEU A 70 -6.21 4.82 1.46
N ILE A 71 -6.83 6.01 1.50
CA ILE A 71 -8.04 6.26 2.30
C ILE A 71 -9.18 5.34 1.84
N LEU A 72 -9.46 5.31 0.53
CA LEU A 72 -10.54 4.49 -0.02
C LEU A 72 -10.30 2.99 0.22
N ALA A 73 -9.06 2.52 0.06
CA ALA A 73 -8.69 1.14 0.31
C ALA A 73 -8.84 0.78 1.79
N MET A 74 -8.42 1.67 2.71
CA MET A 74 -8.59 1.46 4.16
C MET A 74 -10.07 1.36 4.56
N VAL A 75 -10.93 2.21 4.00
CA VAL A 75 -12.39 2.09 4.20
C VAL A 75 -12.89 0.76 3.68
N ALA A 76 -12.52 0.37 2.46
CA ALA A 76 -12.97 -0.86 1.83
C ALA A 76 -12.54 -2.12 2.62
N VAL A 77 -11.27 -2.23 3.03
CA VAL A 77 -10.80 -3.40 3.80
C VAL A 77 -11.44 -3.49 5.18
N THR A 78 -11.72 -2.34 5.81
CA THR A 78 -12.36 -2.30 7.13
C THR A 78 -13.81 -2.79 7.02
N GLN A 79 -14.54 -2.33 6.00
CA GLN A 79 -15.90 -2.80 5.73
C GLN A 79 -15.92 -4.28 5.31
N GLY A 80 -15.02 -4.68 4.42
CA GLY A 80 -14.87 -6.07 3.97
C GLY A 80 -14.61 -7.02 5.14
N LYS A 81 -13.69 -6.67 6.05
CA LYS A 81 -13.43 -7.43 7.28
C LYS A 81 -14.69 -7.57 8.15
N SER A 82 -15.37 -6.46 8.43
CA SER A 82 -16.55 -6.45 9.30
C SER A 82 -17.70 -7.29 8.73
N ILE A 83 -17.98 -7.15 7.42
CA ILE A 83 -19.03 -7.92 6.73
C ILE A 83 -18.65 -9.41 6.69
N PHE A 84 -17.40 -9.73 6.37
CA PHE A 84 -16.92 -11.10 6.32
C PHE A 84 -17.04 -11.78 7.69
N ALA A 85 -16.60 -11.10 8.76
CA ALA A 85 -16.71 -11.59 10.13
C ALA A 85 -18.17 -11.74 10.58
N ALA A 86 -19.03 -10.76 10.29
CA ALA A 86 -20.46 -10.80 10.62
C ALA A 86 -21.20 -11.93 9.88
N SER A 87 -20.72 -12.32 8.70
CA SER A 87 -21.23 -13.46 7.94
C SER A 87 -20.63 -14.81 8.36
N TYR A 88 -19.89 -14.90 9.47
CA TYR A 88 -19.17 -16.12 9.86
C TYR A 88 -18.30 -16.70 8.72
N ALA A 89 -17.64 -15.83 7.98
CA ALA A 89 -16.83 -16.15 6.81
C ALA A 89 -17.59 -16.70 5.58
N GLU A 90 -18.92 -16.60 5.53
CA GLU A 90 -19.72 -17.06 4.38
C GLU A 90 -19.72 -16.06 3.21
N ASN A 91 -19.59 -14.76 3.47
CA ASN A 91 -19.57 -13.75 2.42
C ASN A 91 -18.20 -13.66 1.74
N ALA A 92 -17.97 -14.54 0.76
CA ALA A 92 -16.70 -14.63 0.02
C ALA A 92 -16.28 -13.29 -0.60
N VAL A 93 -17.22 -12.49 -1.12
CA VAL A 93 -16.90 -11.18 -1.73
C VAL A 93 -16.29 -10.23 -0.72
N ALA A 94 -16.85 -10.15 0.49
CA ALA A 94 -16.29 -9.35 1.57
C ALA A 94 -14.89 -9.85 1.99
N GLY A 95 -14.69 -11.17 2.00
CA GLY A 95 -13.38 -11.78 2.21
C GLY A 95 -12.35 -11.41 1.14
N LEU A 96 -12.75 -11.37 -0.14
CA LEU A 96 -11.90 -10.94 -1.24
C LEU A 96 -11.55 -9.44 -1.16
N VAL A 97 -12.51 -8.59 -0.78
CA VAL A 97 -12.27 -7.16 -0.56
C VAL A 97 -11.26 -6.96 0.57
N TRP A 98 -11.39 -7.70 1.67
CA TRP A 98 -10.42 -7.68 2.75
C TRP A 98 -9.04 -8.16 2.25
N PHE A 99 -8.97 -9.28 1.53
CA PHE A 99 -7.70 -9.85 1.03
C PHE A 99 -6.97 -8.93 0.06
N PHE A 100 -7.61 -8.68 -1.08
CA PHE A 100 -6.99 -7.95 -2.18
C PHE A 100 -6.80 -6.48 -1.83
N GLY A 101 -7.69 -5.92 -1.00
CA GLY A 101 -7.55 -4.55 -0.52
C GLY A 101 -6.28 -4.34 0.29
N TRP A 102 -5.74 -5.33 1.02
CA TRP A 102 -4.47 -5.17 1.73
C TRP A 102 -3.25 -5.00 0.82
N PHE A 103 -3.27 -5.59 -0.39
CA PHE A 103 -2.23 -5.28 -1.40
C PHE A 103 -2.34 -3.83 -1.84
N VAL A 104 -3.57 -3.33 -2.06
CA VAL A 104 -3.82 -1.95 -2.48
C VAL A 104 -3.44 -0.95 -1.39
N VAL A 105 -3.76 -1.22 -0.12
CA VAL A 105 -3.35 -0.39 1.02
C VAL A 105 -1.83 -0.22 1.04
N MET A 106 -1.09 -1.32 0.93
CA MET A 106 0.38 -1.29 1.04
C MET A 106 1.03 -0.70 -0.21
N ALA A 107 0.45 -0.92 -1.39
CA ALA A 107 0.87 -0.26 -2.63
C ALA A 107 0.64 1.26 -2.57
N ALA A 108 -0.54 1.69 -2.15
CA ALA A 108 -0.90 3.09 -2.02
C ALA A 108 -0.06 3.80 -0.96
N LEU A 109 0.18 3.16 0.19
CA LEU A 109 1.08 3.66 1.23
C LEU A 109 2.49 3.86 0.70
N CYS A 110 3.08 2.84 0.06
CA CYS A 110 4.42 2.92 -0.51
C CYS A 110 4.53 4.04 -1.55
N MET A 111 3.59 4.09 -2.51
CA MET A 111 3.57 5.12 -3.55
C MET A 111 3.44 6.53 -2.96
N THR A 112 2.58 6.70 -1.95
CA THR A 112 2.36 7.98 -1.27
C THR A 112 3.64 8.44 -0.58
N LEU A 113 4.29 7.56 0.19
CA LEU A 113 5.54 7.89 0.88
C LEU A 113 6.66 8.25 -0.10
N CYS A 114 6.82 7.49 -1.18
CA CYS A 114 7.79 7.81 -2.23
C CYS A 114 7.50 9.18 -2.86
N ALA A 115 6.25 9.48 -3.19
CA ALA A 115 5.85 10.75 -3.79
C ALA A 115 6.03 11.95 -2.84
N LEU A 116 5.72 11.78 -1.56
CA LEU A 116 5.98 12.79 -0.54
C LEU A 116 7.48 13.03 -0.35
N ALA A 117 8.29 11.97 -0.29
CA ALA A 117 9.73 12.07 -0.19
C ALA A 117 10.34 12.80 -1.39
N ALA A 118 9.92 12.46 -2.62
CA ALA A 118 10.36 13.17 -3.82
C ALA A 118 9.99 14.67 -3.79
N ARG A 119 8.78 15.00 -3.30
CA ARG A 119 8.35 16.39 -3.13
C ARG A 119 9.22 17.16 -2.13
N VAL A 120 9.56 16.54 -0.99
CA VAL A 120 10.47 17.13 0.02
C VAL A 120 11.88 17.34 -0.56
N LEU A 121 12.36 16.37 -1.34
CA LEU A 121 13.65 16.43 -2.03
C LEU A 121 13.64 17.38 -3.26
N ARG A 122 12.49 18.00 -3.58
CA ARG A 122 12.27 18.86 -4.76
C ARG A 122 12.60 18.16 -6.08
N ARG A 123 12.22 16.89 -6.20
CA ARG A 123 12.42 16.03 -7.39
C ARG A 123 11.10 15.65 -8.06
#